data_AF-G5K955-F1
#
_entry.id   AF-G5K955-F1
#
_cell.length_a   1.000
_cell.length_b   1.000
_cell.length_c   1.000
_cell.angle_alpha   90.00
_cell.angle_beta   90.00
_cell.angle_gamma   90.00
#
_symmetry.space_group_name_H-M   'P 1'
#
loop_
_entity.id
_entity.type
_entity.pdbx_description
1 polymer ?
#
loop_
_entity_poly.entity_id
_entity_poly.type
_entity_poly.pdbx_seq_one_letter_code
_entity_poly.pdbx_strand_id
1 'polypeptide(L)'
;MTKIIAINPGATSTKVAMYEDKELIWKEEVTYNSQELEAFNKVFDQFEMRLQDIEELLDKHGVTEIDVAVGRGGLIGPVKPGAILVNDALVNHLEHHPILEHPSNMGAKLAKALMEKYGQHKPAYIYDPVTVDSMRDVARITGLKGVERTSTGHHLNMRAVARKVAEDLGKSYEELNLVIAHVGGWCQCKWA
;
A
#
# COMPACT_ATOMS: atom_id res chain seq x y z
N MET A 1 -6.26 22.38 7.09
CA MET A 1 -5.22 21.35 7.28
C MET A 1 -5.91 20.02 7.08
N THR A 2 -5.39 19.19 6.18
CA THR A 2 -5.95 17.88 5.84
C THR A 2 -5.31 16.81 6.69
N LYS A 3 -6.12 16.07 7.45
CA LYS A 3 -5.70 14.97 8.32
C LYS A 3 -5.66 13.66 7.53
N ILE A 4 -4.46 13.11 7.35
CA ILE A 4 -4.22 11.93 6.50
C ILE A 4 -3.68 10.80 7.35
N ILE A 5 -4.35 9.63 7.32
CA ILE A 5 -3.82 8.41 7.92
C ILE A 5 -3.29 7.47 6.84
N ALA A 6 -2.06 6.99 7.01
CA ALA A 6 -1.41 6.03 6.13
C ALA A 6 -1.24 4.68 6.83
N ILE A 7 -1.69 3.60 6.19
CA ILE A 7 -1.72 2.25 6.75
C ILE A 7 -0.92 1.30 5.86
N ASN A 8 0.06 0.62 6.43
CA ASN A 8 0.90 -0.34 5.73
C ASN A 8 0.96 -1.67 6.50
N PRO A 9 0.03 -2.60 6.23
CA PRO A 9 0.11 -3.95 6.75
C PRO A 9 1.25 -4.72 6.06
N GLY A 10 2.16 -5.23 6.87
CA GLY A 10 3.28 -6.11 6.52
C GLY A 10 3.12 -7.51 7.09
N ALA A 11 4.10 -8.38 6.81
CA ALA A 11 4.11 -9.78 7.24
C ALA A 11 3.94 -9.94 8.74
N THR A 12 4.81 -9.29 9.52
CA THR A 12 4.85 -9.41 10.99
C THR A 12 4.59 -8.07 11.68
N SER A 13 4.14 -7.05 10.96
CA SER A 13 3.79 -5.76 11.55
C SER A 13 2.74 -5.00 10.76
N THR A 14 2.15 -3.99 11.39
CA THR A 14 1.32 -2.97 10.74
C THR A 14 1.90 -1.62 11.10
N LYS A 15 2.33 -0.86 10.09
CA LYS A 15 2.80 0.52 10.28
C LYS A 15 1.65 1.49 10.04
N VAL A 16 1.48 2.45 10.94
CA VAL A 16 0.47 3.48 10.87
C VAL A 16 1.14 4.84 11.06
N ALA A 17 0.77 5.81 10.24
CA ALA A 17 1.26 7.18 10.36
C ALA A 17 0.14 8.18 10.16
N MET A 18 0.15 9.24 10.95
CA MET A 18 -0.75 10.39 10.83
C MET A 18 0.02 11.59 10.32
N TYR A 19 -0.55 12.27 9.34
CA TYR A 19 -0.04 13.50 8.77
C TYR A 19 -1.08 14.61 8.86
N GLU A 20 -0.61 15.84 8.97
CA GLU A 20 -1.39 17.03 8.68
C GLU A 20 -0.74 17.74 7.49
N ASP A 21 -1.46 17.79 6.38
CA ASP A 21 -0.94 18.23 5.09
C ASP A 21 0.31 17.45 4.68
N LYS A 22 1.51 18.05 4.79
CA LYS A 22 2.81 17.39 4.49
C LYS A 22 3.59 17.00 5.75
N GLU A 23 3.14 17.42 6.92
CA GLU A 23 3.87 17.26 8.17
C GLU A 23 3.51 15.92 8.82
N LEU A 24 4.53 15.16 9.20
CA LEU A 24 4.36 13.92 9.96
C LEU A 24 4.06 14.28 11.42
N ILE A 25 2.88 13.90 11.91
CA ILE A 25 2.49 14.12 13.31
C ILE A 25 3.00 12.97 14.18
N TRP A 26 2.70 11.74 13.79
CA TRP A 26 3.21 10.55 14.47
C TRP A 26 3.28 9.35 13.53
N LYS A 27 4.15 8.41 13.86
CA LYS A 27 4.25 7.10 13.21
C LYS A 27 4.52 6.03 14.25
N GLU A 28 3.69 5.00 14.25
CA GLU A 28 3.86 3.83 15.12
C GLU A 28 3.83 2.53 14.29
N GLU A 29 4.36 1.48 14.90
CA GLU A 29 4.41 0.14 14.32
C GLU A 29 3.89 -0.85 15.37
N VAL A 30 2.82 -1.56 15.03
CA VAL A 30 2.33 -2.70 15.78
C VAL A 30 3.06 -3.94 15.27
N THR A 31 3.73 -4.67 16.14
CA THR A 31 4.46 -5.90 15.78
C THR A 31 3.71 -7.13 16.29
N TYR A 32 3.64 -8.16 15.47
CA TYR A 32 2.92 -9.41 15.76
C TYR A 32 3.88 -10.56 15.95
N ASN A 33 3.58 -11.45 16.91
CA ASN A 33 4.27 -12.72 17.00
C ASN A 33 3.84 -13.62 15.83
N SER A 34 4.79 -14.27 15.17
CA SER A 34 4.49 -15.20 14.08
C SER A 34 3.57 -16.35 14.53
N GLN A 35 3.69 -16.82 15.77
CA GLN A 35 2.84 -17.87 16.34
C GLN A 35 1.38 -17.43 16.45
N GLU A 36 1.13 -16.17 16.77
CA GLU A 36 -0.23 -15.60 16.82
C GLU A 36 -0.83 -15.49 15.42
N LEU A 37 -0.01 -15.10 14.44
CA LEU A 37 -0.43 -15.00 13.04
C LEU A 37 -0.70 -16.37 12.40
N GLU A 38 0.03 -17.40 12.81
CA GLU A 38 -0.14 -18.80 12.35
C GLU A 38 -1.49 -19.40 12.81
N ALA A 39 -2.16 -18.81 13.80
CA ALA A 39 -3.49 -19.23 14.22
C ALA A 39 -4.58 -18.91 13.19
N PHE A 40 -4.31 -18.02 12.23
CA PHE A 40 -5.24 -17.64 11.17
C PHE A 40 -5.09 -18.54 9.94
N ASN A 41 -6.21 -18.99 9.35
CA ASN A 41 -6.18 -19.86 8.19
C ASN A 41 -5.74 -19.11 6.92
N LYS A 42 -6.21 -17.87 6.78
CA LYS A 42 -5.87 -16.98 5.68
C LYS A 42 -5.28 -15.69 6.20
N VAL A 43 -4.47 -15.03 5.37
CA VAL A 43 -3.90 -13.72 5.72
C VAL A 43 -5.00 -12.70 6.01
N PHE A 44 -6.11 -12.77 5.27
CA PHE A 44 -7.21 -11.82 5.39
C PHE A 44 -8.05 -12.01 6.67
N ASP A 45 -7.98 -13.19 7.31
CA ASP A 45 -8.67 -13.45 8.58
C ASP A 45 -8.09 -12.60 9.74
N GLN A 46 -6.88 -12.04 9.54
CA GLN A 46 -6.22 -11.13 10.49
C GLN A 46 -6.84 -9.73 10.52
N PHE A 47 -7.82 -9.44 9.65
CA PHE A 47 -8.36 -8.09 9.46
C PHE A 47 -8.87 -7.46 10.75
N GLU A 48 -9.73 -8.16 11.49
CA GLU A 48 -10.37 -7.61 12.70
C GLU A 48 -9.35 -7.28 13.79
N MET A 49 -8.41 -8.21 14.05
CA MET A 49 -7.32 -8.00 15.00
C MET A 49 -6.50 -6.76 14.62
N ARG A 50 -6.08 -6.67 13.35
CA ARG A 50 -5.27 -5.54 12.88
C ARG A 50 -6.05 -4.22 12.90
N LEU A 51 -7.36 -4.25 12.63
CA LEU A 51 -8.22 -3.07 12.71
C LEU A 51 -8.27 -2.58 14.17
N GLN A 52 -8.53 -3.49 15.11
CA GLN A 52 -8.58 -3.16 16.54
C GLN A 52 -7.28 -2.50 17.01
N ASP A 53 -6.10 -3.05 16.66
CA ASP A 53 -4.83 -2.45 17.06
C ASP A 53 -4.65 -1.02 16.52
N ILE A 54 -5.11 -0.77 15.29
CA ILE A 54 -5.04 0.56 14.67
C ILE A 54 -6.00 1.53 15.38
N GLU A 55 -7.19 1.07 15.76
CA GLU A 55 -8.15 1.86 16.53
C GLU A 55 -7.61 2.21 17.92
N GLU A 56 -6.95 1.26 18.60
CA GLU A 56 -6.28 1.51 19.88
C GLU A 56 -5.14 2.55 19.73
N LEU A 57 -4.39 2.53 18.62
CA LEU A 57 -3.40 3.56 18.31
C LEU A 57 -4.05 4.94 18.08
N LEU A 58 -5.16 4.99 17.33
CA LEU A 58 -5.90 6.22 17.09
C LEU A 58 -6.41 6.82 18.41
N ASP A 59 -6.99 5.99 19.26
CA ASP A 59 -7.51 6.38 20.58
C ASP A 59 -6.39 6.87 21.50
N LYS A 60 -5.24 6.17 21.52
CA LYS A 60 -4.01 6.58 22.25
C LYS A 60 -3.56 7.99 21.86
N HIS A 61 -3.66 8.34 20.58
CA HIS A 61 -3.29 9.67 20.06
C HIS A 61 -4.44 10.68 20.08
N GLY A 62 -5.61 10.32 20.62
CA GLY A 62 -6.77 11.19 20.70
C GLY A 62 -7.35 11.56 19.33
N VAL A 63 -7.18 10.71 18.32
CA VAL A 63 -7.68 10.97 16.97
C VAL A 63 -9.17 10.69 16.91
N THR A 64 -9.96 11.73 16.69
CA THR A 64 -11.42 11.65 16.58
C THR A 64 -11.93 11.80 15.15
N GLU A 65 -11.14 12.40 14.26
CA GLU A 65 -11.51 12.67 12.88
C GLU A 65 -10.29 12.55 11.95
N ILE A 66 -10.51 11.95 10.78
CA ILE A 66 -9.58 11.90 9.66
C ILE A 66 -10.26 12.41 8.38
N ASP A 67 -9.50 13.06 7.50
CA ASP A 67 -10.03 13.51 6.21
C ASP A 67 -9.85 12.46 5.12
N VAL A 68 -8.75 11.71 5.17
CA VAL A 68 -8.38 10.70 4.18
C VAL A 68 -7.62 9.55 4.84
N ALA A 69 -7.98 8.31 4.51
CA ALA A 69 -7.20 7.12 4.82
C ALA A 69 -6.60 6.53 3.54
N VAL A 70 -5.31 6.18 3.61
CA VAL A 70 -4.57 5.58 2.51
C VAL A 70 -3.95 4.26 2.96
N GLY A 71 -4.37 3.17 2.33
CA GLY A 71 -3.77 1.84 2.52
C GLY A 71 -2.65 1.57 1.51
N ARG A 72 -1.68 0.73 1.88
CA ARG A 72 -0.80 0.10 0.90
C ARG A 72 -1.62 -0.78 -0.05
N GLY A 73 -1.44 -0.62 -1.36
CA GLY A 73 -2.16 -1.42 -2.35
C GLY A 73 -1.70 -2.88 -2.40
N GLY A 74 -2.67 -3.80 -2.43
CA GLY A 74 -2.47 -5.25 -2.54
C GLY A 74 -2.22 -5.76 -3.96
N LEU A 75 -2.36 -7.07 -4.15
CA LEU A 75 -2.27 -7.71 -5.46
C LEU A 75 -3.62 -7.68 -6.18
N ILE A 76 -3.84 -6.66 -7.01
CA ILE A 76 -5.12 -6.37 -7.67
C ILE A 76 -5.06 -6.51 -9.20
N GLY A 77 -3.96 -7.06 -9.71
CA GLY A 77 -3.68 -7.20 -11.13
C GLY A 77 -3.05 -5.95 -11.75
N PRO A 78 -2.70 -6.00 -13.05
CA PRO A 78 -2.02 -4.91 -13.72
C PRO A 78 -2.85 -3.62 -13.67
N VAL A 79 -2.30 -2.59 -13.02
CA VAL A 79 -2.92 -1.27 -12.90
C VAL A 79 -1.95 -0.16 -13.22
N LYS A 80 -2.48 0.99 -13.63
CA LYS A 80 -1.68 2.22 -13.73
C LYS A 80 -1.24 2.66 -12.33
N PRO A 81 -0.08 3.34 -12.22
CA PRO A 81 0.32 3.92 -10.95
C PRO A 81 -0.58 5.09 -10.54
N GLY A 82 -0.63 5.37 -9.24
CA GLY A 82 -1.38 6.47 -8.62
C GLY A 82 -2.29 6.02 -7.50
N ALA A 83 -3.16 6.95 -7.08
CA ALA A 83 -4.24 6.67 -6.14
C ALA A 83 -5.35 5.86 -6.83
N ILE A 84 -5.86 4.85 -6.13
CA ILE A 84 -7.03 4.08 -6.54
C ILE A 84 -8.05 4.20 -5.43
N LEU A 85 -9.26 4.65 -5.79
CA LEU A 85 -10.39 4.73 -4.87
C LEU A 85 -10.75 3.34 -4.36
N VAL A 86 -10.90 3.20 -3.04
CA VAL A 86 -11.36 1.95 -2.44
C VAL A 86 -12.87 1.87 -2.56
N ASN A 87 -13.35 0.82 -3.25
CA ASN A 87 -14.76 0.47 -3.34
C ASN A 87 -14.98 -0.99 -2.95
N ASP A 88 -16.24 -1.41 -2.86
CA ASP A 88 -16.60 -2.77 -2.43
C ASP A 88 -16.09 -3.84 -3.40
N ALA A 89 -16.03 -3.54 -4.70
CA ALA A 89 -15.49 -4.46 -5.69
C ALA A 89 -14.00 -4.75 -5.48
N LEU A 90 -13.21 -3.71 -5.15
CA LEU A 90 -11.79 -3.83 -4.84
C LEU A 90 -11.58 -4.65 -3.56
N VAL A 91 -12.35 -4.36 -2.51
CA VAL A 91 -12.28 -5.10 -1.24
C VAL A 91 -12.66 -6.56 -1.46
N ASN A 92 -13.76 -6.82 -2.16
CA ASN A 92 -14.22 -8.17 -2.47
C ASN A 92 -13.17 -8.97 -3.25
N HIS A 93 -12.54 -8.35 -4.26
CA HIS A 93 -11.47 -8.99 -5.02
C HIS A 93 -10.27 -9.36 -4.15
N LEU A 94 -9.80 -8.43 -3.31
CA LEU A 94 -8.64 -8.63 -2.43
C LEU A 94 -8.88 -9.68 -1.35
N GLU A 95 -10.12 -9.84 -0.90
CA GLU A 95 -10.53 -10.78 0.16
C GLU A 95 -10.87 -12.18 -0.37
N HIS A 96 -11.67 -12.26 -1.42
CA HIS A 96 -12.26 -13.53 -1.88
C HIS A 96 -11.63 -14.08 -3.15
N HIS A 97 -10.99 -13.21 -3.96
CA HIS A 97 -10.39 -13.58 -5.24
C HIS A 97 -8.95 -13.06 -5.38
N PRO A 98 -8.09 -13.20 -4.35
CA PRO A 98 -6.74 -12.66 -4.40
C PRO A 98 -5.91 -13.38 -5.46
N ILE A 99 -5.12 -12.62 -6.23
CA ILE A 99 -4.07 -13.20 -7.10
C ILE A 99 -3.06 -13.98 -6.24
N LEU A 100 -2.71 -13.42 -5.09
CA LEU A 100 -1.90 -14.04 -4.05
C LEU A 100 -2.32 -13.47 -2.70
N GLU A 101 -2.36 -14.31 -1.68
CA GLU A 101 -2.56 -13.85 -0.30
C GLU A 101 -1.32 -13.09 0.18
N HIS A 102 -1.51 -11.85 0.59
CA HIS A 102 -0.46 -11.01 1.13
C HIS A 102 -1.06 -9.96 2.08
N PRO A 103 -0.40 -9.57 3.19
CA PRO A 103 -0.96 -8.63 4.15
C PRO A 103 -1.38 -7.28 3.57
N SER A 104 -0.69 -6.81 2.53
CA SER A 104 -1.08 -5.60 1.78
C SER A 104 -2.50 -5.64 1.21
N ASN A 105 -3.09 -6.82 1.02
CA ASN A 105 -4.46 -6.96 0.54
C ASN A 105 -5.47 -6.37 1.55
N MET A 106 -5.16 -6.41 2.86
CA MET A 106 -6.00 -5.79 3.88
C MET A 106 -5.93 -4.26 3.85
N GLY A 107 -4.91 -3.66 3.22
CA GLY A 107 -4.70 -2.21 3.23
C GLY A 107 -5.92 -1.42 2.74
N ALA A 108 -6.61 -1.92 1.71
CA ALA A 108 -7.84 -1.30 1.19
C ALA A 108 -8.98 -1.36 2.22
N LYS A 109 -9.26 -2.53 2.78
CA LYS A 109 -10.37 -2.73 3.74
C LYS A 109 -10.12 -1.98 5.05
N LEU A 110 -8.88 -1.98 5.56
CA LEU A 110 -8.50 -1.22 6.75
C LEU A 110 -8.72 0.29 6.54
N ALA A 111 -8.26 0.85 5.41
CA ALA A 111 -8.48 2.26 5.11
C ALA A 111 -9.98 2.59 4.99
N LYS A 112 -10.77 1.71 4.35
CA LYS A 112 -12.22 1.88 4.23
C LYS A 112 -12.90 1.89 5.60
N ALA A 113 -12.59 0.92 6.46
CA ALA A 113 -13.18 0.80 7.80
C ALA A 113 -12.88 2.04 8.67
N LEU A 114 -11.64 2.55 8.64
CA LEU A 114 -11.31 3.78 9.35
C LEU A 114 -12.10 4.99 8.82
N MET A 115 -12.32 5.10 7.51
CA MET A 115 -13.11 6.19 6.96
C MET A 115 -14.61 6.09 7.31
N GLU A 116 -15.12 4.87 7.45
CA GLU A 116 -16.49 4.65 7.93
C GLU A 116 -16.67 5.14 9.38
N LYS A 117 -15.68 4.93 10.26
CA LYS A 117 -15.77 5.31 11.68
C LYS A 117 -15.28 6.73 12.00
N TYR A 118 -14.09 7.10 11.52
CA TYR A 118 -13.41 8.36 11.84
C TYR A 118 -13.50 9.39 10.71
N GLY A 119 -13.92 8.98 9.51
CA GLY A 119 -13.88 9.82 8.31
C GLY A 119 -15.22 10.33 7.83
N GLN A 120 -16.31 10.12 8.57
CA GLN A 120 -17.68 10.47 8.15
C GLN A 120 -18.05 9.89 6.77
N HIS A 121 -17.58 8.67 6.47
CA HIS A 121 -17.76 8.00 5.18
C HIS A 121 -17.14 8.74 3.97
N LYS A 122 -16.16 9.63 4.19
CA LYS A 122 -15.33 10.19 3.11
C LYS A 122 -14.51 9.08 2.41
N PRO A 123 -14.01 9.30 1.18
CA PRO A 123 -13.31 8.28 0.42
C PRO A 123 -12.00 7.79 1.06
N ALA A 124 -11.75 6.48 0.95
CA ALA A 124 -10.47 5.84 1.22
C ALA A 124 -9.74 5.52 -0.09
N TYR A 125 -8.41 5.46 -0.04
CA TYR A 125 -7.58 5.16 -1.21
C TYR A 125 -6.56 4.06 -0.91
N ILE A 126 -6.09 3.40 -1.96
CA ILE A 126 -4.79 2.75 -1.96
C ILE A 126 -3.86 3.47 -2.92
N TYR A 127 -2.54 3.34 -2.73
CA TYR A 127 -1.56 3.99 -3.59
C TYR A 127 -0.53 3.01 -4.13
N ASP A 128 -0.18 3.19 -5.41
CA ASP A 128 0.83 2.44 -6.15
C ASP A 128 0.93 0.96 -5.72
N PRO A 129 -0.12 0.16 -5.98
CA PRO A 129 -0.17 -1.25 -5.57
C PRO A 129 1.05 -2.03 -6.05
N VAL A 130 1.34 -3.16 -5.39
CA VAL A 130 2.50 -3.98 -5.77
C VAL A 130 2.43 -4.52 -7.20
N THR A 131 1.27 -4.42 -7.85
CA THR A 131 0.95 -4.89 -9.21
C THR A 131 0.88 -3.75 -10.24
N VAL A 132 1.37 -2.54 -9.90
CA VAL A 132 1.53 -1.47 -10.88
C VAL A 132 2.31 -1.96 -12.09
N ASP A 133 1.75 -1.73 -13.28
CA ASP A 133 2.36 -2.12 -14.54
C ASP A 133 2.59 -0.89 -15.41
N SER A 134 3.85 -0.63 -15.71
CA SER A 134 4.29 0.40 -16.65
C SER A 134 5.37 -0.15 -17.59
N MET A 135 5.42 -1.48 -17.74
CA MET A 135 6.36 -2.13 -18.64
C MET A 135 5.95 -1.91 -20.10
N ARG A 136 6.94 -1.65 -20.95
CA ARG A 136 6.77 -1.70 -22.41
C ARG A 136 6.58 -3.16 -22.85
N ASP A 137 5.81 -3.39 -23.90
CA ASP A 137 5.49 -4.74 -24.38
C ASP A 137 6.73 -5.59 -24.71
N VAL A 138 7.80 -4.96 -25.25
CA VAL A 138 9.07 -5.66 -25.50
C VAL A 138 9.69 -6.27 -24.23
N ALA A 139 9.46 -5.67 -23.06
CA ALA A 139 9.95 -6.18 -21.77
C ALA A 139 9.14 -7.37 -21.24
N ARG A 140 7.97 -7.66 -21.83
CA ARG A 140 7.13 -8.81 -21.48
C ARG A 140 7.65 -10.12 -22.09
N ILE A 141 8.39 -10.02 -23.18
CA ILE A 141 8.93 -11.18 -23.90
C ILE A 141 9.96 -11.90 -23.02
N THR A 142 9.72 -13.19 -22.76
CA THR A 142 10.61 -14.04 -21.95
C THR A 142 11.50 -14.95 -22.78
N GLY A 143 11.14 -15.17 -24.05
CA GLY A 143 11.74 -16.19 -24.92
C GLY A 143 11.04 -17.55 -24.87
N LEU A 144 10.05 -17.73 -23.99
CA LEU A 144 9.25 -18.96 -23.90
C LEU A 144 7.80 -18.69 -24.35
N LYS A 145 7.32 -19.48 -25.33
CA LYS A 145 5.95 -19.36 -25.84
C LYS A 145 4.93 -19.57 -24.72
N GLY A 146 4.00 -18.63 -24.58
CA GLY A 146 2.93 -18.69 -23.58
C GLY A 146 3.33 -18.21 -22.18
N VAL A 147 4.55 -17.73 -21.98
CA VAL A 147 5.01 -17.18 -20.70
C VAL A 147 5.42 -15.73 -20.89
N GLU A 148 4.74 -14.84 -20.17
CA GLU A 148 5.02 -13.41 -20.16
C GLU A 148 5.59 -12.95 -18.82
N ARG A 149 6.48 -11.96 -18.87
CA ARG A 149 6.98 -11.29 -17.66
C ARG A 149 5.89 -10.36 -17.12
N THR A 150 5.55 -10.52 -15.85
CA THR A 150 4.61 -9.66 -15.14
C THR A 150 5.32 -8.54 -14.37
N SER A 151 4.61 -7.43 -14.15
CA SER A 151 5.09 -6.32 -13.33
C SER A 151 4.58 -6.46 -11.90
N THR A 152 5.45 -6.93 -11.01
CA THR A 152 5.17 -6.96 -9.57
C THR A 152 6.37 -6.42 -8.79
N GLY A 153 6.15 -5.60 -7.76
CA GLY A 153 7.17 -5.24 -6.77
C GLY A 153 6.92 -3.93 -6.01
N HIS A 154 7.98 -3.23 -5.60
CA HIS A 154 7.93 -2.12 -4.63
C HIS A 154 7.64 -0.76 -5.27
N HIS A 155 6.63 -0.71 -6.15
CA HIS A 155 6.30 0.46 -6.96
C HIS A 155 6.08 1.74 -6.14
N LEU A 156 5.39 1.62 -4.99
CA LEU A 156 5.19 2.74 -4.06
C LEU A 156 6.53 3.38 -3.63
N ASN A 157 7.49 2.58 -3.16
CA ASN A 157 8.78 3.11 -2.71
C ASN A 157 9.62 3.60 -3.90
N MET A 158 9.68 2.84 -5.00
CA MET A 158 10.48 3.20 -6.16
C MET A 158 10.03 4.54 -6.75
N ARG A 159 8.73 4.76 -6.89
CA ARG A 159 8.17 6.03 -7.37
C ARG A 159 8.35 7.16 -6.36
N ALA A 160 8.22 6.90 -5.07
CA ALA A 160 8.48 7.91 -4.04
C ALA A 160 9.93 8.41 -4.08
N VAL A 161 10.90 7.50 -4.21
CA VAL A 161 12.33 7.86 -4.35
C VAL A 161 12.58 8.59 -5.67
N ALA A 162 11.99 8.14 -6.78
CA ALA A 162 12.10 8.83 -8.06
C ALA A 162 11.63 10.29 -8.00
N ARG A 163 10.47 10.52 -7.36
CA ARG A 163 9.90 11.86 -7.17
C ARG A 163 10.79 12.73 -6.28
N LYS A 164 11.32 12.16 -5.20
CA LYS A 164 12.26 12.87 -4.32
C LYS A 164 13.53 13.30 -5.07
N VAL A 165 14.12 12.40 -5.86
CA VAL A 165 15.28 12.71 -6.70
C VAL A 165 14.93 13.80 -7.73
N ALA A 166 13.72 13.78 -8.29
CA ALA A 166 13.27 14.84 -9.20
C ALA A 166 13.19 16.21 -8.51
N GLU A 167 12.60 16.28 -7.31
CA GLU A 167 12.60 17.50 -6.49
C GLU A 167 14.01 17.98 -6.16
N ASP A 168 14.90 17.09 -5.72
CA ASP A 168 16.30 17.42 -5.39
C ASP A 168 17.07 17.98 -6.60
N LEU A 169 16.68 17.56 -7.82
CA LEU A 169 17.25 18.03 -9.09
C LEU A 169 16.50 19.23 -9.70
N GLY A 170 15.42 19.71 -9.07
CA GLY A 170 14.58 20.78 -9.60
C GLY A 170 13.90 20.44 -10.93
N LYS A 171 13.62 19.16 -11.17
CA LYS A 171 13.01 18.63 -12.41
C LYS A 171 11.68 17.93 -12.11
N SER A 172 10.85 17.73 -13.12
CA SER A 172 9.69 16.85 -12.98
C SER A 172 10.10 15.37 -13.06
N TYR A 173 9.30 14.49 -12.45
CA TYR A 173 9.53 13.04 -12.50
C TYR A 173 9.58 12.52 -13.95
N GLU A 174 8.74 13.08 -14.82
CA GLU A 174 8.56 12.70 -16.22
C GLU A 174 9.74 13.13 -17.12
N GLU A 175 10.60 14.05 -16.65
CA GLU A 175 11.78 14.53 -17.37
C GLU A 175 13.04 13.70 -17.09
N LEU A 176 12.98 12.75 -16.16
CA LEU A 176 14.11 11.95 -15.73
C LEU A 176 14.11 10.55 -16.35
N ASN A 177 15.31 10.00 -16.52
CA ASN A 177 15.51 8.58 -16.77
C ASN A 177 16.33 8.03 -15.60
N LEU A 178 15.73 7.13 -14.81
CA LEU A 178 16.35 6.62 -13.59
C LEU A 178 16.46 5.10 -13.61
N VAL A 179 17.52 4.59 -12.97
CA VAL A 179 17.61 3.17 -12.60
C VAL A 179 17.47 3.11 -11.09
N ILE A 180 16.39 2.46 -10.62
CA ILE A 180 16.05 2.39 -9.20
C ILE A 180 16.18 0.96 -8.72
N ALA A 181 17.02 0.76 -7.71
CA ALA A 181 17.17 -0.50 -7.00
C ALA A 181 16.60 -0.37 -5.58
N HIS A 182 15.48 -1.03 -5.32
CA HIS A 182 14.97 -1.24 -3.98
C HIS A 182 15.69 -2.42 -3.33
N VAL A 183 16.40 -2.17 -2.23
CA VAL A 183 17.16 -3.18 -1.49
C VAL A 183 16.56 -3.30 -0.09
N GLY A 184 15.86 -4.41 0.17
CA GLY A 184 15.19 -4.72 1.43
C GLY A 184 15.03 -6.22 1.62
N GLY A 185 14.08 -6.65 2.47
CA GLY A 185 13.78 -8.08 2.66
C GLY A 185 13.43 -8.81 1.35
N TRP A 186 12.93 -8.06 0.36
CA TRP A 186 12.83 -8.46 -1.05
C TRP A 186 13.50 -7.40 -1.92
N CYS A 187 14.43 -7.80 -2.80
CA CYS A 187 15.16 -6.88 -3.67
C CYS A 187 14.52 -6.75 -5.06
N GLN A 188 14.53 -5.55 -5.64
CA GLN A 188 14.03 -5.29 -7.00
C GLN A 188 14.81 -4.16 -7.68
N CYS A 189 15.03 -4.25 -9.00
CA CYS A 189 15.57 -3.18 -9.83
C CYS A 189 14.66 -2.90 -11.05
N LYS A 190 14.38 -1.63 -11.37
CA LYS A 190 13.67 -1.21 -12.60
C LYS A 190 14.20 0.10 -13.15
N TRP A 191 14.02 0.27 -14.46
CA TRP A 191 14.10 1.55 -15.15
C TRP A 191 12.79 2.32 -14.92
N ALA A 192 12.89 3.55 -14.46
CA ALA A 192 11.78 4.42 -14.09
C ALA A 192 11.83 5.75 -14.83
#